data_AF-A0AAE0SRL9-F1
#
_entry.id   AF-A0AAE0SRL9-F1
#
_cell.length_a   1.000
_cell.length_b   1.000
_cell.length_c   1.000
_cell.angle_alpha   90.00
_cell.angle_beta   90.00
_cell.angle_gamma   90.00
#
_symmetry.space_group_name_H-M   'P 1'
#
loop_
_entity.id
_entity.type
_entity.pdbx_description
1 polymer ?
#
loop_
_entity_poly.entity_id
_entity_poly.type
_entity_poly.pdbx_seq_one_letter_code
_entity_poly.pdbx_strand_id
1 'polypeptide(L)'
;MALEENKYEVCDLLVQEGVVLTMKHPCKTVTMKDLPYLISGSLDYVKSSVYLLKCSNSWDPKSDNASEALEKVYCAQKYDVCDLLVREVISLSKKHLPYMILRSVDYVKTKVKQLKHTDSWDPKCNETYKALEEAYEKQKFDICDLLVQEGVSITEGVSLTMKKLSGVIMRSQISLESVRKAIQHLKDMNSCDPKYDDESETLEEAYCAMKYDICDLLIQEGVSLAMKNLLGIITRFQIALKSVKKAILHLKDTNS
;
A
#
# COMPACT_ATOMS: atom_id res chain seq x y z
N MET A 1 37.13 -10.58 -1.63
CA MET A 1 37.79 -9.31 -1.99
C MET A 1 37.06 -8.58 -3.10
N ALA A 2 37.13 -8.96 -4.39
CA ALA A 2 36.42 -8.22 -5.46
C ALA A 2 34.91 -8.08 -5.22
N LEU A 3 34.24 -9.15 -4.80
CA LEU A 3 32.81 -9.16 -4.47
C LEU A 3 32.47 -8.41 -3.15
N GLU A 4 33.42 -8.33 -2.21
CA GLU A 4 33.26 -7.58 -0.95
C GLU A 4 33.47 -6.07 -1.18
N GLU A 5 34.23 -5.72 -2.21
CA GLU A 5 34.51 -4.35 -2.65
C GLU A 5 33.55 -3.89 -3.77
N ASN A 6 32.50 -4.67 -4.08
CA ASN A 6 31.52 -4.38 -5.14
C ASN A 6 32.13 -4.14 -6.53
N LYS A 7 33.27 -4.76 -6.83
CA LYS A 7 33.95 -4.68 -8.14
C LYS A 7 33.37 -5.70 -9.12
N TYR A 8 32.11 -5.50 -9.53
CA TYR A 8 31.37 -6.47 -10.36
C TYR A 8 32.01 -6.73 -11.72
N GLU A 9 32.63 -5.74 -12.35
CA GLU A 9 33.36 -5.90 -13.62
C GLU A 9 34.52 -6.90 -13.49
N VAL A 10 35.23 -6.87 -12.35
CA VAL A 10 36.29 -7.82 -12.03
C VAL A 10 35.70 -9.20 -11.75
N CYS A 11 34.54 -9.24 -11.08
CA CYS A 11 33.81 -10.48 -10.86
C CYS A 11 33.33 -11.12 -12.18
N ASP A 12 32.90 -10.33 -13.16
CA ASP A 12 32.45 -10.82 -14.47
C ASP A 12 33.61 -11.48 -15.22
N LEU A 13 34.78 -10.84 -15.24
CA LEU A 13 36.00 -11.41 -15.82
C LEU A 13 36.38 -12.73 -15.14
N LEU A 14 36.34 -12.78 -13.80
CA LEU A 14 36.63 -14.02 -13.06
C LEU A 14 35.65 -15.15 -13.40
N VAL A 15 34.35 -14.85 -13.52
CA VAL A 15 33.34 -15.85 -13.90
C VAL A 15 33.55 -16.36 -15.33
N GLN A 16 33.92 -15.48 -16.27
CA GLN A 16 34.25 -15.85 -17.64
C GLN A 16 35.46 -16.81 -17.72
N GLU A 17 36.44 -16.63 -16.84
CA GLU A 17 37.58 -17.53 -16.66
C GLU A 17 37.23 -18.82 -15.89
N GLY A 18 35.95 -19.07 -15.59
CA GLY A 18 35.48 -20.26 -14.91
C GLY A 18 35.63 -20.26 -13.38
N VAL A 19 35.93 -19.11 -12.77
CA VAL A 19 36.05 -18.98 -11.31
C VAL A 19 34.67 -19.04 -10.65
N VAL A 20 34.50 -19.96 -9.70
CA VAL A 20 33.31 -20.03 -8.86
C VAL A 20 33.40 -18.97 -7.76
N LEU A 21 32.54 -17.96 -7.82
CA LEU A 21 32.46 -16.93 -6.81
C LEU A 21 31.66 -17.43 -5.59
N THR A 22 32.16 -17.13 -4.39
CA THR A 22 31.50 -17.42 -3.11
C THR A 22 31.70 -16.25 -2.14
N MET A 23 30.80 -16.12 -1.17
CA MET A 23 31.00 -15.24 -0.01
C MET A 23 31.31 -16.07 1.22
N LYS A 24 32.06 -15.50 2.18
CA LYS A 24 32.19 -16.05 3.54
C LYS A 24 30.87 -15.87 4.31
N HIS A 25 29.82 -16.55 3.87
CA HIS A 25 28.66 -16.87 4.69
C HIS A 25 28.84 -18.31 5.18
N PRO A 26 28.32 -18.71 6.36
CA PRO A 26 28.37 -20.11 6.81
C PRO A 26 27.81 -21.11 5.76
N CYS A 27 26.98 -20.65 4.83
CA CYS A 27 26.56 -21.39 3.65
C CYS A 27 27.59 -21.18 2.52
N LYS A 28 28.38 -22.21 2.19
CA LYS A 28 29.41 -22.20 1.12
C LYS A 28 28.85 -21.94 -0.29
N THR A 29 27.53 -21.93 -0.44
CA THR A 29 26.77 -21.64 -1.67
C THR A 29 25.56 -20.82 -1.30
N VAL A 30 25.39 -19.66 -1.94
CA VAL A 30 24.19 -18.83 -1.83
C VAL A 30 23.16 -19.37 -2.81
N THR A 31 22.02 -19.81 -2.32
CA THR A 31 20.91 -20.30 -3.14
C THR A 31 19.69 -19.39 -3.00
N MET A 32 18.70 -19.59 -3.87
CA MET A 32 17.43 -18.84 -3.79
C MET A 32 16.71 -18.95 -2.45
N LYS A 33 16.87 -20.08 -1.74
CA LYS A 33 16.27 -20.30 -0.43
C LYS A 33 16.90 -19.43 0.67
N ASP A 34 18.12 -18.96 0.44
CA ASP A 34 18.86 -18.14 1.40
C ASP A 34 18.53 -16.64 1.22
N LEU A 35 18.03 -16.25 0.05
CA LEU A 35 17.73 -14.86 -0.29
C LEU A 35 16.87 -14.13 0.76
N PRO A 36 15.80 -14.73 1.32
CA PRO A 36 15.00 -14.11 2.37
C PRO A 36 15.76 -13.85 3.69
N TYR A 37 16.88 -14.53 3.93
CA TYR A 37 17.72 -14.33 5.12
C TYR A 37 18.85 -13.32 4.85
N LEU A 38 19.41 -13.35 3.64
CA LEU A 38 20.53 -12.49 3.22
C LEU A 38 20.13 -11.00 3.15
N ILE A 39 18.86 -10.73 2.84
CA ILE A 39 18.29 -9.38 2.79
C ILE A 39 18.22 -8.66 4.14
N SER A 40 18.46 -9.36 5.25
CA SER A 40 18.64 -8.74 6.56
C SER A 40 19.96 -7.95 6.67
N GLY A 41 20.93 -8.19 5.77
CA GLY A 41 22.23 -7.50 5.71
C GLY A 41 22.20 -6.08 5.12
N SER A 42 23.39 -5.48 4.95
CA SER A 42 23.55 -4.17 4.29
C SER A 42 23.19 -4.24 2.80
N LEU A 43 22.87 -3.10 2.17
CA LEU A 43 22.55 -3.06 0.74
C LEU A 43 23.66 -3.69 -0.13
N ASP A 44 24.92 -3.43 0.20
CA ASP A 44 26.08 -3.99 -0.51
C ASP A 44 26.16 -5.51 -0.35
N TYR A 45 25.86 -6.02 0.84
CA TYR A 45 25.75 -7.45 1.08
C TYR A 45 24.66 -8.09 0.22
N VAL A 46 23.52 -7.42 0.07
CA VAL A 46 22.44 -7.90 -0.79
C VAL A 46 22.82 -7.85 -2.27
N LYS A 47 23.46 -6.78 -2.73
CA LYS A 47 23.95 -6.70 -4.12
C LYS A 47 24.90 -7.84 -4.46
N SER A 48 25.85 -8.12 -3.57
CA SER A 48 26.79 -9.22 -3.75
C SER A 48 26.10 -10.59 -3.73
N SER A 49 25.10 -10.77 -2.87
CA SER A 49 24.29 -12.00 -2.83
C SER A 49 23.45 -12.20 -4.11
N VAL A 50 22.83 -11.12 -4.59
CA VAL A 50 22.07 -11.10 -5.85
C VAL A 50 22.96 -11.41 -7.04
N TYR A 51 24.16 -10.82 -7.08
CA TYR A 51 25.15 -11.07 -8.12
C TYR A 51 25.56 -12.56 -8.16
N LEU A 52 25.83 -13.16 -7.00
CA LEU A 52 26.14 -14.59 -6.91
C LEU A 52 25.01 -15.49 -7.44
N LEU A 53 23.75 -15.16 -7.12
CA LEU A 53 22.60 -15.93 -7.61
C LEU A 53 22.55 -15.94 -9.14
N LYS A 54 22.78 -14.79 -9.78
CA LYS A 54 22.83 -14.67 -11.24
C LYS A 54 23.91 -15.55 -11.86
N CYS A 55 25.10 -15.56 -11.28
CA CYS A 55 26.23 -16.35 -11.81
C CYS A 55 26.06 -17.86 -11.62
N SER A 56 25.24 -18.30 -10.66
CA SER A 56 25.16 -19.70 -10.24
C SER A 56 24.18 -20.59 -11.04
N ASN A 57 23.41 -20.05 -11.99
CA ASN A 57 22.31 -20.74 -12.68
C ASN A 57 21.24 -21.39 -11.76
N SER A 58 21.31 -21.17 -10.44
CA SER A 58 20.33 -21.64 -9.45
C SER A 58 19.12 -20.70 -9.31
N TRP A 59 18.98 -19.79 -10.27
CA TRP A 59 18.05 -18.68 -10.28
C TRP A 59 16.70 -19.08 -10.89
N ASP A 60 15.64 -19.02 -10.08
CA ASP A 60 14.26 -19.07 -10.57
C ASP A 60 13.51 -17.78 -10.16
N PRO A 61 13.28 -16.86 -11.13
CA PRO A 61 12.63 -15.58 -10.88
C PRO A 61 11.15 -15.65 -10.51
N LYS A 62 10.53 -16.82 -10.68
CA LYS A 62 9.12 -17.04 -10.38
C LYS A 62 8.90 -17.78 -9.07
N SER A 63 9.98 -18.27 -8.44
CA SER A 63 9.91 -19.05 -7.20
C SER A 63 9.29 -18.28 -6.04
N ASP A 64 8.64 -19.01 -5.13
CA ASP A 64 8.03 -18.44 -3.92
C ASP A 64 9.08 -17.80 -3.01
N ASN A 65 10.32 -18.31 -2.99
CA ASN A 65 11.43 -17.71 -2.25
C ASN A 65 11.75 -16.28 -2.72
N ALA A 66 11.60 -16.00 -4.02
CA ALA A 66 11.78 -14.66 -4.56
C ALA A 66 10.70 -13.70 -4.03
N SER A 67 9.47 -14.20 -3.88
CA SER A 67 8.34 -13.43 -3.35
C SER A 67 8.48 -13.18 -1.85
N GLU A 68 8.85 -14.21 -1.10
CA GLU A 68 9.13 -14.11 0.34
C GLU A 68 10.27 -13.14 0.64
N ALA A 69 11.32 -13.15 -0.20
CA ALA A 69 12.39 -12.18 -0.10
C ALA A 69 11.83 -10.76 -0.26
N LEU A 70 11.08 -10.48 -1.34
CA LEU A 70 10.48 -9.16 -1.55
C LEU A 70 9.62 -8.70 -0.35
N GLU A 71 8.78 -9.59 0.18
CA GLU A 71 7.95 -9.32 1.36
C GLU A 71 8.79 -8.97 2.60
N LYS A 72 9.82 -9.76 2.91
CA LYS A 72 10.68 -9.48 4.07
C LYS A 72 11.42 -8.14 3.92
N VAL A 73 11.90 -7.82 2.72
CA VAL A 73 12.56 -6.52 2.46
C VAL A 73 11.58 -5.36 2.63
N TYR A 74 10.35 -5.56 2.16
CA TYR A 74 9.25 -4.60 2.31
C TYR A 74 8.91 -4.37 3.79
N CYS A 75 8.69 -5.44 4.56
CA CYS A 75 8.42 -5.36 6.00
C CYS A 75 9.56 -4.69 6.78
N ALA A 76 10.81 -4.88 6.33
CA ALA A 76 11.99 -4.21 6.87
C ALA A 76 12.20 -2.78 6.35
N GLN A 77 11.31 -2.27 5.48
CA GLN A 77 11.37 -0.94 4.86
C GLN A 77 12.69 -0.64 4.10
N LYS A 78 13.34 -1.69 3.61
CA LYS A 78 14.61 -1.60 2.86
C LYS A 78 14.35 -1.38 1.38
N TYR A 79 13.70 -0.28 1.03
CA TYR A 79 13.15 -0.08 -0.30
C TYR A 79 14.20 -0.10 -1.44
N ASP A 80 15.45 0.30 -1.17
CA ASP A 80 16.53 0.23 -2.17
C ASP A 80 16.88 -1.22 -2.53
N VAL A 81 16.74 -2.13 -1.57
CA VAL A 81 16.89 -3.56 -1.79
C VAL A 81 15.66 -4.11 -2.53
N CYS A 82 14.44 -3.62 -2.26
CA CYS A 82 13.25 -4.02 -3.02
C CYS A 82 13.42 -3.69 -4.50
N ASP A 83 13.91 -2.48 -4.82
CA ASP A 83 14.15 -2.05 -6.20
C ASP A 83 15.22 -2.90 -6.89
N LEU A 84 16.31 -3.20 -6.18
CA LEU A 84 17.34 -4.10 -6.69
C LEU A 84 16.76 -5.47 -7.01
N LEU A 85 15.99 -6.05 -6.09
CA LEU A 85 15.35 -7.35 -6.29
C LEU A 85 14.38 -7.32 -7.48
N VAL A 86 13.55 -6.29 -7.58
CA VAL A 86 12.61 -6.12 -8.68
C VAL A 86 13.30 -5.93 -10.03
N ARG A 87 14.44 -5.23 -10.06
CA ARG A 87 15.14 -4.90 -11.30
C ARG A 87 16.01 -6.05 -11.80
N GLU A 88 16.72 -6.70 -10.88
CA GLU A 88 17.81 -7.61 -11.22
C GLU A 88 17.45 -9.08 -11.02
N VAL A 89 16.38 -9.35 -10.28
CA VAL A 89 16.15 -10.64 -9.63
C VAL A 89 14.75 -11.03 -10.07
N ILE A 90 13.73 -10.63 -9.33
CA ILE A 90 12.35 -11.08 -9.44
C ILE A 90 11.72 -10.64 -10.77
N SER A 91 11.16 -11.61 -11.50
CA SER A 91 10.22 -11.29 -12.59
C SER A 91 8.98 -10.65 -11.98
N LEU A 92 8.74 -9.38 -12.32
CA LEU A 92 7.58 -8.68 -11.82
C LEU A 92 6.31 -9.45 -12.19
N SER A 93 5.40 -9.55 -11.23
CA SER A 93 4.07 -10.08 -11.46
C SER A 93 3.10 -9.38 -10.53
N LYS A 94 1.80 -9.55 -10.79
CA LYS A 94 0.72 -8.95 -10.01
C LYS A 94 0.82 -9.17 -8.48
N LYS A 95 1.32 -10.33 -8.02
CA LYS A 95 1.49 -10.64 -6.59
C LYS A 95 2.46 -9.70 -5.86
N HIS A 96 3.28 -8.98 -6.62
CA HIS A 96 4.28 -8.06 -6.06
C HIS A 96 3.80 -6.61 -5.95
N LEU A 97 2.65 -6.27 -6.54
CA LEU A 97 2.12 -4.91 -6.55
C LEU A 97 1.88 -4.34 -5.14
N PRO A 98 1.32 -5.09 -4.17
CA PRO A 98 1.10 -4.55 -2.82
C PRO A 98 2.39 -4.00 -2.19
N TYR A 99 3.51 -4.67 -2.39
CA TYR A 99 4.80 -4.27 -1.82
C TYR A 99 5.44 -3.05 -2.51
N MET A 100 4.91 -2.59 -3.64
CA MET A 100 5.47 -1.46 -4.38
C MET A 100 4.83 -0.12 -4.02
N ILE A 101 3.66 -0.15 -3.38
CA ILE A 101 2.81 1.02 -3.14
C ILE A 101 3.43 2.06 -2.22
N LEU A 102 4.34 1.65 -1.34
CA LEU A 102 5.05 2.57 -0.47
C LEU A 102 6.08 3.44 -1.22
N ARG A 103 6.41 3.12 -2.48
CA ARG A 103 7.34 3.90 -3.30
C ARG A 103 6.68 5.18 -3.85
N SER A 104 7.44 5.89 -4.69
CA SER A 104 6.90 7.06 -5.40
C SER A 104 5.82 6.64 -6.40
N VAL A 105 4.89 7.56 -6.68
CA VAL A 105 3.83 7.35 -7.67
C VAL A 105 4.42 7.02 -9.04
N ASP A 106 5.50 7.69 -9.44
CA ASP A 106 6.19 7.44 -10.72
C ASP A 106 6.80 6.04 -10.81
N TYR A 107 7.33 5.51 -9.70
CA TYR A 107 7.83 4.15 -9.65
C TYR A 107 6.70 3.15 -9.89
N VAL A 108 5.59 3.29 -9.14
CA VAL A 108 4.45 2.38 -9.25
C VAL A 108 3.82 2.47 -10.64
N LYS A 109 3.69 3.67 -11.19
CA LYS A 109 3.23 3.90 -12.57
C LYS A 109 4.11 3.18 -13.60
N THR A 110 5.42 3.24 -13.44
CA THR A 110 6.36 2.53 -14.31
C THR A 110 6.17 1.01 -14.22
N LYS A 111 5.98 0.49 -13.00
CA LYS A 111 5.79 -0.95 -12.75
C LYS A 111 4.46 -1.49 -13.22
N VAL A 112 3.36 -0.76 -13.03
CA VAL A 112 2.05 -1.13 -13.57
C VAL A 112 2.08 -1.17 -15.10
N LYS A 113 2.70 -0.18 -15.75
CA LYS A 113 2.91 -0.20 -17.22
C LYS A 113 3.72 -1.42 -17.68
N GLN A 114 4.80 -1.76 -16.96
CA GLN A 114 5.60 -2.96 -17.28
C GLN A 114 4.76 -4.23 -17.19
N LEU A 115 3.94 -4.37 -16.15
CA LEU A 115 3.06 -5.53 -15.95
C LEU A 115 1.99 -5.66 -17.03
N LYS A 116 1.40 -4.55 -17.49
CA LYS A 116 0.37 -4.56 -18.54
C LYS A 116 0.84 -5.20 -19.85
N HIS A 117 2.13 -5.11 -20.14
CA HIS A 117 2.72 -5.73 -21.33
C HIS A 117 3.11 -7.20 -21.12
N THR A 118 2.78 -7.78 -19.96
CA THR A 118 2.98 -9.20 -19.66
C THR A 118 1.63 -9.90 -19.57
N ASP A 119 1.59 -11.19 -19.90
CA ASP A 119 0.41 -12.06 -19.71
C ASP A 119 -0.01 -12.23 -18.24
N SER A 120 0.70 -11.58 -17.30
CA SER A 120 0.46 -11.67 -15.86
C SER A 120 -0.46 -10.60 -15.29
N TRP A 121 -0.79 -9.56 -16.06
CA TRP A 121 -1.71 -8.51 -15.63
C TRP A 121 -3.17 -8.98 -15.75
N ASP A 122 -3.83 -9.05 -14.60
CA ASP A 122 -5.26 -9.26 -14.50
C ASP A 122 -5.81 -8.23 -13.52
N PRO A 123 -6.48 -7.17 -14.01
CA PRO A 123 -6.94 -6.09 -13.15
C PRO A 123 -8.06 -6.54 -12.19
N LYS A 124 -8.71 -7.68 -12.46
CA LYS A 124 -9.82 -8.19 -11.64
C LYS A 124 -9.37 -9.25 -10.63
N CYS A 125 -8.07 -9.48 -10.48
CA CYS A 125 -7.58 -10.47 -9.54
C CYS A 125 -7.47 -9.92 -8.11
N ASN A 126 -7.37 -10.83 -7.14
CA ASN A 126 -7.19 -10.48 -5.74
C ASN A 126 -5.91 -9.66 -5.46
N GLU A 127 -4.85 -9.85 -6.24
CA GLU A 127 -3.56 -9.17 -6.00
C GLU A 127 -3.57 -7.70 -6.44
N THR A 128 -4.23 -7.39 -7.55
CA THR A 128 -4.44 -5.99 -7.98
C THR A 128 -5.41 -5.27 -7.05
N TYR A 129 -6.38 -5.99 -6.47
CA TYR A 129 -7.25 -5.46 -5.43
C TYR A 129 -6.50 -5.19 -4.11
N LYS A 130 -5.70 -6.14 -3.60
CA LYS A 130 -4.85 -5.91 -2.41
C LYS A 130 -3.93 -4.71 -2.61
N ALA A 131 -3.45 -4.51 -3.83
CA ALA A 131 -2.68 -3.32 -4.16
C ALA A 131 -3.53 -2.04 -4.05
N LEU A 132 -4.77 -2.04 -4.55
CA LEU A 132 -5.65 -0.89 -4.36
C LEU A 132 -5.96 -0.63 -2.87
N GLU A 133 -6.18 -1.69 -2.09
CA GLU A 133 -6.41 -1.61 -0.64
C GLU A 133 -5.21 -1.03 0.12
N GLU A 134 -4.01 -1.56 -0.11
CA GLU A 134 -2.80 -1.05 0.54
C GLU A 134 -2.55 0.41 0.15
N ALA A 135 -2.80 0.79 -1.12
CA ALA A 135 -2.65 2.19 -1.55
C ALA A 135 -3.62 3.11 -0.82
N TYR A 136 -4.87 2.68 -0.66
CA TYR A 136 -5.89 3.43 0.05
C TYR A 136 -5.55 3.56 1.53
N GLU A 137 -5.17 2.46 2.20
CA GLU A 137 -4.76 2.49 3.60
C GLU A 137 -3.56 3.41 3.82
N LYS A 138 -2.58 3.40 2.91
CA LYS A 138 -1.41 4.28 2.99
C LYS A 138 -1.67 5.70 2.50
N GLN A 139 -2.93 6.05 2.19
CA GLN A 139 -3.36 7.36 1.70
C GLN A 139 -2.63 7.80 0.42
N LYS A 140 -2.23 6.82 -0.40
CA LYS A 140 -1.59 7.04 -1.70
C LYS A 140 -2.66 7.16 -2.78
N PHE A 141 -3.52 8.17 -2.67
CA PHE A 141 -4.68 8.33 -3.56
C PHE A 141 -4.29 8.44 -5.04
N ASP A 142 -3.14 9.04 -5.36
CA ASP A 142 -2.64 9.07 -6.75
C ASP A 142 -2.35 7.65 -7.31
N ILE A 143 -1.97 6.71 -6.43
CA ILE A 143 -1.79 5.30 -6.80
C ILE A 143 -3.15 4.61 -6.90
N CYS A 144 -4.12 4.95 -6.05
CA CYS A 144 -5.50 4.48 -6.19
C CYS A 144 -6.10 4.90 -7.54
N ASP A 145 -5.96 6.18 -7.90
CA ASP A 145 -6.39 6.75 -9.18
C ASP A 145 -5.76 5.99 -10.35
N LEU A 146 -4.43 5.75 -10.28
CA LEU A 146 -3.73 4.94 -11.26
C LEU A 146 -4.33 3.53 -11.36
N LEU A 147 -4.48 2.80 -10.25
CA LEU A 147 -4.97 1.42 -10.28
C LEU A 147 -6.41 1.32 -10.83
N VAL A 148 -7.29 2.25 -10.46
CA VAL A 148 -8.66 2.31 -10.98
C VAL A 148 -8.67 2.62 -12.49
N GLN A 149 -7.86 3.58 -12.96
CA GLN A 149 -7.69 3.88 -14.39
C GLN A 149 -7.20 2.66 -15.17
N GLU A 150 -6.38 1.82 -14.54
CA GLU A 150 -5.83 0.62 -15.14
C GLU A 150 -6.81 -0.57 -15.10
N GLY A 151 -8.06 -0.32 -14.67
CA GLY A 151 -9.19 -1.23 -14.73
C GLY A 151 -9.38 -2.10 -13.51
N VAL A 152 -8.65 -1.84 -12.42
CA VAL A 152 -8.77 -2.62 -11.17
C VAL A 152 -10.20 -2.50 -10.65
N SER A 153 -10.92 -3.63 -10.68
CA SER A 153 -12.33 -3.67 -10.34
C SER A 153 -12.53 -3.93 -8.86
N ILE A 154 -13.54 -3.28 -8.29
CA ILE A 154 -13.89 -3.35 -6.86
C ILE A 154 -15.10 -4.29 -6.65
N THR A 155 -15.57 -4.94 -7.71
CA THR A 155 -16.80 -5.75 -7.65
C THR A 155 -16.55 -7.19 -7.21
N GLU A 156 -17.49 -7.66 -6.37
CA GLU A 156 -17.72 -9.03 -5.89
C GLU A 156 -16.64 -9.61 -4.97
N GLY A 157 -16.66 -9.17 -3.71
CA GLY A 157 -16.09 -9.94 -2.60
C GLY A 157 -15.53 -9.10 -1.46
N VAL A 158 -15.02 -7.91 -1.76
CA VAL A 158 -14.44 -7.01 -0.75
C VAL A 158 -14.69 -5.57 -1.21
N SER A 159 -15.76 -4.95 -0.75
CA SER A 159 -15.95 -3.53 -0.99
C SER A 159 -14.88 -2.75 -0.21
N LEU A 160 -14.27 -1.76 -0.86
CA LEU A 160 -13.67 -0.65 -0.12
C LEU A 160 -14.84 0.04 0.60
N THR A 161 -15.02 -0.32 1.88
CA THR A 161 -16.15 0.10 2.70
C THR A 161 -15.81 1.35 3.50
N MET A 162 -16.86 1.98 4.04
CA MET A 162 -16.74 2.99 5.10
C MET A 162 -15.94 2.47 6.30
N LYS A 163 -15.98 1.17 6.62
CA LYS A 163 -15.12 0.56 7.65
C LYS A 163 -13.62 0.74 7.38
N LYS A 164 -13.18 0.72 6.12
CA LYS A 164 -11.78 1.04 5.77
C LYS A 164 -11.51 2.54 5.84
N LEU A 165 -12.49 3.38 5.50
CA LEU A 165 -12.41 4.82 5.76
C LEU A 165 -12.24 5.11 7.26
N SER A 166 -12.92 4.37 8.13
CA SER A 166 -12.72 4.48 9.58
C SER A 166 -11.26 4.20 9.98
N GLY A 167 -10.66 3.10 9.51
CA GLY A 167 -9.25 2.80 9.79
C GLY A 167 -8.30 3.93 9.35
N VAL A 168 -8.63 4.59 8.25
CA VAL A 168 -7.92 5.78 7.75
C VAL A 168 -8.17 7.00 8.66
N ILE A 169 -9.42 7.25 9.05
CA ILE A 169 -9.84 8.33 9.97
C ILE A 169 -9.20 8.19 11.33
N MET A 170 -9.07 6.97 11.88
CA MET A 170 -8.55 6.74 13.22
C MET A 170 -7.06 7.10 13.37
N ARG A 171 -6.31 7.22 12.27
CA ARG A 171 -4.88 7.60 12.32
C ARG A 171 -4.69 9.05 12.79
N SER A 172 -3.81 9.25 13.76
CA SER A 172 -3.67 10.51 14.51
C SER A 172 -3.27 11.74 13.68
N GLN A 173 -2.74 11.57 12.46
CA GLN A 173 -2.23 12.66 11.62
C GLN A 173 -2.93 12.81 10.27
N ILE A 174 -4.15 12.29 10.12
CA ILE A 174 -4.87 12.45 8.86
C ILE A 174 -5.39 13.88 8.65
N SER A 175 -5.15 14.43 7.46
CA SER A 175 -5.68 15.73 7.07
C SER A 175 -7.15 15.64 6.62
N LEU A 176 -7.93 16.71 6.81
CA LEU A 176 -9.31 16.79 6.29
C LEU A 176 -9.38 16.61 4.77
N GLU A 177 -8.39 17.11 4.05
CA GLU A 177 -8.30 16.95 2.60
C GLU A 177 -8.10 15.47 2.20
N SER A 178 -7.27 14.74 2.94
CA SER A 178 -7.10 13.29 2.74
C SER A 178 -8.41 12.54 2.98
N VAL A 179 -9.19 12.93 4.00
CA VAL A 179 -10.50 12.33 4.28
C VAL A 179 -11.50 12.66 3.16
N ARG A 180 -11.53 13.92 2.68
CA ARG A 180 -12.42 14.32 1.57
C ARG A 180 -12.10 13.54 0.31
N LYS A 181 -10.82 13.43 -0.06
CA LYS A 181 -10.37 12.62 -1.20
C LYS A 181 -10.77 11.16 -1.04
N ALA A 182 -10.60 10.59 0.16
CA ALA A 182 -11.00 9.21 0.44
C ALA A 182 -12.51 8.99 0.25
N ILE A 183 -13.35 9.89 0.77
CA ILE A 183 -14.81 9.86 0.57
C ILE A 183 -15.17 9.96 -0.91
N GLN A 184 -14.57 10.92 -1.64
CA GLN A 184 -14.84 11.09 -3.06
C GLN A 184 -14.44 9.85 -3.87
N HIS A 185 -13.25 9.31 -3.59
CA HIS A 185 -12.79 8.05 -4.15
C HIS A 185 -13.80 6.93 -3.92
N LEU A 186 -14.29 6.76 -2.69
CA LEU A 186 -15.29 5.75 -2.37
C LEU A 186 -16.61 5.95 -3.13
N LYS A 187 -17.05 7.18 -3.33
CA LYS A 187 -18.25 7.51 -4.12
C LYS A 187 -18.07 7.16 -5.60
N ASP A 188 -16.93 7.54 -6.17
CA ASP A 188 -16.61 7.28 -7.59
C ASP A 188 -16.47 5.77 -7.85
N MET A 189 -15.92 5.04 -6.87
CA MET A 189 -15.69 3.60 -6.93
C MET A 189 -16.96 2.76 -6.73
N ASN A 190 -17.93 3.20 -5.91
CA ASN A 190 -19.13 2.43 -5.53
C ASN A 190 -20.41 2.89 -6.25
N SER A 191 -20.33 3.31 -7.51
CA SER A 191 -21.42 3.85 -8.34
C SER A 191 -22.71 3.00 -8.50
N CYS A 192 -22.78 1.79 -7.91
CA CYS A 192 -23.90 0.85 -8.04
C CYS A 192 -24.58 0.53 -6.71
N ASP A 193 -25.18 1.54 -6.06
CA ASP A 193 -25.92 1.38 -4.80
C ASP A 193 -24.98 1.21 -3.60
N PRO A 194 -24.60 2.31 -2.93
CA PRO A 194 -23.80 2.20 -1.76
C PRO A 194 -24.72 1.70 -0.64
N LYS A 195 -24.82 0.39 -0.49
CA LYS A 195 -25.30 -0.22 0.75
C LYS A 195 -24.25 0.05 1.82
N TYR A 196 -24.37 1.23 2.34
CA TYR A 196 -23.66 1.82 3.46
C TYR A 196 -24.16 1.21 4.79
N ASP A 197 -24.20 -0.12 4.91
CA ASP A 197 -24.70 -0.75 6.14
C ASP A 197 -23.87 -0.35 7.40
N ASP A 198 -22.64 0.17 7.21
CA ASP A 198 -21.71 0.60 8.26
C ASP A 198 -21.47 2.13 8.35
N GLU A 199 -22.24 2.98 7.66
CA GLU A 199 -22.02 4.44 7.65
C GLU A 199 -22.09 5.09 9.04
N SER A 200 -23.00 4.60 9.88
CA SER A 200 -23.16 5.08 11.25
C SER A 200 -21.93 4.79 12.11
N GLU A 201 -21.22 3.69 11.85
CA GLU A 201 -20.08 3.25 12.65
C GLU A 201 -18.87 4.16 12.41
N THR A 202 -18.62 4.56 11.16
CA THR A 202 -17.49 5.46 10.83
C THR A 202 -17.65 6.86 11.43
N LEU A 203 -18.88 7.39 11.44
CA LEU A 203 -19.17 8.68 12.06
C LEU A 203 -19.09 8.61 13.60
N GLU A 204 -19.50 7.48 14.18
CA GLU A 204 -19.36 7.19 15.62
C GLU A 204 -17.89 7.08 16.04
N GLU A 205 -17.07 6.36 15.28
CA GLU A 205 -15.64 6.20 15.56
C GLU A 205 -14.88 7.54 15.45
N ALA A 206 -15.20 8.36 14.44
CA ALA A 206 -14.66 9.71 14.32
C ALA A 206 -15.02 10.57 15.55
N TYR A 207 -16.24 10.43 16.05
CA TYR A 207 -16.72 11.14 17.22
C TYR A 207 -16.03 10.68 18.51
N CYS A 208 -15.92 9.36 18.72
CA CYS A 208 -15.19 8.77 19.84
C CYS A 208 -13.70 9.13 19.84
N ALA A 209 -13.10 9.26 18.67
CA ALA A 209 -11.74 9.76 18.49
C ALA A 209 -11.61 11.28 18.65
N MET A 210 -12.70 11.98 19.02
CA MET A 210 -12.79 13.43 19.18
C MET A 210 -12.41 14.22 17.92
N LYS A 211 -12.56 13.61 16.73
CA LYS A 211 -12.23 14.22 15.43
C LYS A 211 -13.43 14.96 14.87
N TYR A 212 -13.88 15.99 15.59
CA TYR A 212 -15.12 16.68 15.27
C TYR A 212 -15.14 17.32 13.88
N ASP A 213 -14.01 17.80 13.37
CA ASP A 213 -13.93 18.37 12.02
C ASP A 213 -14.17 17.29 10.93
N ILE A 214 -13.79 16.04 11.22
CA ILE A 214 -14.08 14.89 10.35
C ILE A 214 -15.56 14.51 10.47
N CYS A 215 -16.16 14.57 11.66
CA CYS A 215 -17.61 14.39 11.82
C CYS A 215 -18.39 15.40 10.97
N ASP A 216 -18.02 16.69 11.03
CA ASP A 216 -18.65 17.75 10.25
C ASP A 216 -18.51 17.48 8.74
N LEU A 217 -17.34 17.02 8.30
CA LEU A 217 -17.09 16.64 6.90
C LEU A 217 -17.94 15.46 6.44
N LEU A 218 -17.98 14.36 7.22
CA LEU A 218 -18.77 13.17 6.88
C LEU A 218 -20.26 13.53 6.71
N ILE A 219 -20.79 14.39 7.57
CA ILE A 219 -22.18 14.87 7.50
C ILE A 219 -22.41 15.71 6.25
N GLN A 220 -21.50 16.63 5.92
CA GLN A 220 -21.57 17.42 4.69
C GLN A 220 -21.57 16.55 3.44
N GLU A 221 -20.81 15.46 3.47
CA GLU A 221 -20.70 14.51 2.36
C GLU A 221 -21.89 13.53 2.26
N GLY A 222 -22.87 13.64 3.17
CA GLY A 222 -24.14 12.90 3.10
C GLY A 222 -24.18 11.59 3.86
N VAL A 223 -23.20 11.30 4.73
CA VAL A 223 -23.18 10.10 5.56
C VAL A 223 -24.43 10.04 6.46
N SER A 224 -25.11 8.90 6.47
CA SER A 224 -26.35 8.69 7.21
C SER A 224 -26.17 8.84 8.72
N LEU A 225 -27.08 9.61 9.34
CA LEU A 225 -27.22 9.74 10.79
C LEU A 225 -28.12 8.65 11.40
N ALA A 226 -28.50 7.62 10.63
CA ALA A 226 -29.38 6.55 11.09
C ALA A 226 -28.67 5.53 12.00
N MET A 227 -28.05 6.02 13.07
CA MET A 227 -27.36 5.18 14.05
C MET A 227 -28.37 4.44 14.92
N LYS A 228 -28.19 3.12 15.07
CA LYS A 228 -29.13 2.24 15.80
C LYS A 228 -28.68 1.89 17.21
N ASN A 229 -27.39 2.04 17.52
CA ASN A 229 -26.84 1.76 18.84
C ASN A 229 -26.94 2.99 19.77
N LEU A 230 -26.82 2.76 21.08
CA LEU A 230 -26.95 3.82 22.09
C LEU A 230 -25.88 4.92 21.92
N LEU A 231 -24.64 4.52 21.65
CA LEU A 231 -23.53 5.43 21.44
C LEU A 231 -23.76 6.31 20.20
N GLY A 232 -24.26 5.73 19.11
CA GLY A 232 -24.64 6.49 17.93
C GLY A 232 -25.83 7.44 18.14
N ILE A 233 -26.81 7.06 18.96
CA ILE A 233 -27.89 7.99 19.37
C ILE A 233 -27.29 9.19 20.12
N ILE A 234 -26.36 8.96 21.06
CA ILE A 234 -25.66 10.01 21.80
C ILE A 234 -24.86 10.91 20.85
N THR A 235 -24.11 10.31 19.92
CA THR A 235 -23.35 11.01 18.89
C THR A 235 -24.25 11.94 18.07
N ARG A 236 -25.40 11.42 17.59
CA ARG A 236 -26.39 12.21 16.84
C ARG A 236 -26.93 13.38 17.65
N PHE A 237 -27.28 13.18 18.93
CA PHE A 237 -27.76 14.25 19.81
C PHE A 237 -26.70 15.33 20.02
N GLN A 238 -25.45 14.95 20.26
CA GLN A 238 -24.36 15.89 20.54
C GLN A 238 -24.01 16.73 19.30
N ILE A 239 -24.01 16.13 18.11
CA ILE A 239 -23.85 16.84 16.83
C ILE A 239 -24.99 17.85 16.62
N ALA A 240 -26.24 17.44 16.82
CA ALA A 240 -27.40 18.31 16.68
C ALA A 240 -27.31 19.52 17.63
N LEU A 241 -26.92 19.28 18.89
CA LEU A 241 -26.76 20.32 19.89
C LEU A 241 -25.64 21.31 19.53
N LYS A 242 -24.54 20.83 18.94
CA LYS A 242 -23.42 21.66 18.48
C LYS A 242 -23.84 22.55 17.29
N SER A 243 -24.62 21.99 16.37
CA SER A 243 -25.17 22.70 15.21
C SER A 243 -26.12 23.83 15.63
N VAL A 244 -27.03 23.55 16.58
CA VAL A 244 -27.93 24.55 17.16
C VAL A 244 -27.15 25.68 17.87
N LYS A 245 -26.11 25.33 18.66
CA LYS A 245 -25.25 26.34 19.29
C LYS A 245 -24.56 27.25 18.27
N LYS A 246 -24.05 26.69 17.17
CA LYS A 246 -23.40 27.44 16.09
C LYS A 246 -24.37 28.40 15.40
N ALA A 247 -25.60 27.95 15.15
CA ALA A 247 -26.66 28.80 14.59
C ALA A 247 -27.04 29.97 15.53
N ILE A 248 -27.14 29.72 16.84
CA ILE A 248 -27.44 30.76 17.84
C ILE A 248 -26.31 31.81 17.91
N LEU A 249 -25.04 31.39 17.87
CA LEU A 249 -23.90 32.31 17.85
C LEU A 249 -23.90 33.17 16.59
N HIS A 250 -24.11 32.56 15.42
CA HIS A 250 -24.17 33.30 14.16
C HIS A 250 -25.30 34.33 14.13
N LEU A 251 -26.46 34.04 14.74
CA LEU A 251 -27.56 34.99 14.87
C LEU A 251 -27.24 36.16 15.81
N LYS A 252 -26.36 35.98 16.80
CA LYS A 252 -25.90 37.08 17.66
C LYS A 252 -24.92 37.99 16.94
N ASP A 253 -24.00 37.41 16.16
CA ASP A 253 -22.97 38.15 15.43
C ASP A 253 -23.56 38.99 14.29
N THR A 254 -24.68 38.57 13.68
CA THR A 254 -25.36 39.34 12.63
C THR A 254 -26.32 40.43 13.13
N ASN A 255 -26.63 40.43 14.43
CA ASN A 255 -27.54 41.39 15.07
C ASN A 255 -26.79 42.40 15.98
N SER A 256 -25.45 42.41 15.92
CA SER A 256 -24.55 43.34 16.62
C SER A 256 -23.96 44.33 15.62
#